data_AF-A0A198UCL6-F1
#
_entry.id   AF-A0A198UCL6-F1
#
_cell.length_a   1.000
_cell.length_b   1.000
_cell.length_c   1.000
_cell.angle_alpha   90.00
_cell.angle_beta   90.00
_cell.angle_gamma   90.00
#
_symmetry.space_group_name_H-M   'P 1'
#
loop_
_entity.id
_entity.type
_entity.pdbx_description
1 polymer ?
#
loop_
_entity_poly.entity_id
_entity_poly.type
_entity_poly.pdbx_seq_one_letter_code
_entity_poly.pdbx_strand_id
1 'polypeptide(L)'
;MLMNQNATIAAVEDLDKDVEDLYEITNENLDRISQLDGLVFNNTQNIKDLDDEVGVLSQDIGSLHDDVADNQADIAANKTAIAKNQADIAKNQADIAKNKADIQTLENNVEEGLLDLSGRLLDQNADIAKNKADIQTLENNVGEELLNLSGRLLDQNADIKDLDDEVGVLSQDIGSLHDDVADNQADIAANKAAADAKFAATEDAITKHGQDINKNVTSIANLGTKVDGFDGRVTALDTKVNGFDGRISALDTKVNAFDGRITALDSKVENGMAAQAALSGLFQPYSVGKFNATAALGGYGSKSAVAIGAGYRVNPNLAFKAGAAINTSGDKKGSYNIGVNYEF
;
A
#
# COMPACT_ATOMS: atom_id res chain seq x y z
N MET A 1 202.84 110.24 -79.73
CA MET A 1 203.27 108.83 -79.59
C MET A 1 203.30 108.32 -78.15
N LEU A 2 202.90 109.07 -77.10
CA LEU A 2 202.65 108.51 -75.76
C LEU A 2 201.25 108.82 -75.17
N MET A 3 200.55 109.87 -75.63
CA MET A 3 199.28 110.30 -75.02
C MET A 3 197.99 109.64 -75.54
N ASN A 4 197.96 109.04 -76.74
CA ASN A 4 196.72 108.46 -77.30
C ASN A 4 196.57 106.95 -77.01
N GLN A 5 197.64 106.25 -76.61
CA GLN A 5 197.54 104.86 -76.15
C GLN A 5 196.88 104.74 -74.76
N ASN A 6 197.01 105.77 -73.90
CA ASN A 6 196.37 105.78 -72.59
C ASN A 6 194.84 105.95 -72.65
N ALA A 7 194.30 106.63 -73.66
CA ALA A 7 192.84 106.79 -73.82
C ALA A 7 192.17 105.50 -74.32
N THR A 8 192.86 104.69 -75.13
CA THR A 8 192.34 103.43 -75.65
C THR A 8 192.32 102.33 -74.59
N ILE A 9 193.29 102.32 -73.67
CA ILE A 9 193.32 101.35 -72.55
C ILE A 9 192.18 101.62 -71.57
N ALA A 10 191.91 102.88 -71.22
CA ALA A 10 190.77 103.24 -70.35
C ALA A 10 189.40 102.87 -70.95
N ALA A 11 189.22 103.02 -72.26
CA ALA A 11 187.97 102.64 -72.94
C ALA A 11 187.74 101.12 -73.04
N VAL A 12 188.83 100.32 -73.06
CA VAL A 12 188.74 98.86 -73.04
C VAL A 12 188.46 98.36 -71.62
N GLU A 13 189.03 99.00 -70.59
CA GLU A 13 188.68 98.71 -69.18
C GLU A 13 187.22 99.05 -68.85
N ASP A 14 186.67 100.16 -69.38
CA ASP A 14 185.23 100.50 -69.23
C ASP A 14 184.33 99.48 -69.96
N LEU A 15 184.72 99.01 -71.16
CA LEU A 15 183.94 98.01 -71.91
C LEU A 15 183.98 96.63 -71.25
N ASP A 16 185.13 96.24 -70.67
CA ASP A 16 185.27 94.98 -69.92
C ASP A 16 184.39 95.01 -68.66
N LYS A 17 184.33 96.17 -67.99
CA LYS A 17 183.44 96.43 -66.87
C LYS A 17 181.95 96.39 -67.26
N ASP A 18 181.55 97.01 -68.38
CA ASP A 18 180.17 96.96 -68.88
C ASP A 18 179.73 95.53 -69.25
N VAL A 19 180.65 94.72 -69.80
CA VAL A 19 180.41 93.29 -70.13
C VAL A 19 180.27 92.46 -68.85
N GLU A 20 181.10 92.71 -67.84
CA GLU A 20 181.03 92.06 -66.53
C GLU A 20 179.71 92.41 -65.81
N ASP A 21 179.31 93.69 -65.79
CA ASP A 21 178.04 94.17 -65.23
C ASP A 21 176.82 93.55 -65.98
N LEU A 22 176.87 93.42 -67.31
CA LEU A 22 175.83 92.73 -68.10
C LEU A 22 175.73 91.23 -67.80
N TYR A 23 176.87 90.56 -67.57
CA TYR A 23 176.91 89.15 -67.22
C TYR A 23 176.32 88.92 -65.83
N GLU A 24 176.63 89.80 -64.87
CA GLU A 24 176.05 89.80 -63.52
C GLU A 24 174.52 89.99 -63.58
N ILE A 25 174.03 91.00 -64.31
CA ILE A 25 172.58 91.23 -64.51
C ILE A 25 171.89 90.04 -65.20
N THR A 26 172.55 89.40 -66.16
CA THR A 26 171.97 88.26 -66.88
C THR A 26 171.81 87.06 -65.96
N ASN A 27 172.80 86.80 -65.10
CA ASN A 27 172.72 85.76 -64.08
C ASN A 27 171.66 86.08 -63.02
N GLU A 28 171.57 87.34 -62.57
CA GLU A 28 170.49 87.78 -61.67
C GLU A 28 169.10 87.59 -62.31
N ASN A 29 168.95 87.89 -63.60
CA ASN A 29 167.70 87.66 -64.32
C ASN A 29 167.39 86.17 -64.46
N LEU A 30 168.40 85.33 -64.72
CA LEU A 30 168.23 83.88 -64.80
C LEU A 30 167.78 83.31 -63.45
N ASP A 31 168.36 83.78 -62.34
CA ASP A 31 167.95 83.43 -60.99
C ASP A 31 166.51 83.88 -60.69
N ARG A 32 166.15 85.11 -61.09
CA ARG A 32 164.77 85.62 -60.95
C ARG A 32 163.78 84.81 -61.78
N ILE A 33 164.14 84.42 -63.01
CA ILE A 33 163.32 83.56 -63.86
C ILE A 33 163.16 82.19 -63.20
N SER A 34 164.24 81.60 -62.68
CA SER A 34 164.15 80.32 -61.96
C SER A 34 163.27 80.42 -60.70
N GLN A 35 163.33 81.54 -59.97
CA GLN A 35 162.44 81.80 -58.84
C GLN A 35 160.98 81.95 -59.31
N LEU A 36 160.74 82.68 -60.41
CA LEU A 36 159.43 82.83 -61.03
C LEU A 36 158.87 81.49 -61.49
N ASP A 37 159.67 80.63 -62.12
CA ASP A 37 159.27 79.29 -62.53
C ASP A 37 158.90 78.43 -61.32
N GLY A 38 159.66 78.53 -60.22
CA GLY A 38 159.31 77.89 -58.94
C GLY A 38 157.98 78.39 -58.37
N LEU A 39 157.74 79.71 -58.42
CA LEU A 39 156.46 80.30 -58.01
C LEU A 39 155.31 79.88 -58.92
N VAL A 40 155.51 79.84 -60.23
CA VAL A 40 154.51 79.40 -61.21
C VAL A 40 154.19 77.92 -61.01
N PHE A 41 155.20 77.09 -60.76
CA PHE A 41 155.03 75.68 -60.44
C PHE A 41 154.20 75.51 -59.16
N ASN A 42 154.57 76.21 -58.09
CA ASN A 42 153.82 76.19 -56.82
C ASN A 42 152.39 76.69 -57.00
N ASN A 43 152.18 77.76 -57.77
CA ASN A 43 150.83 78.27 -58.07
C ASN A 43 150.03 77.27 -58.89
N THR A 44 150.65 76.59 -59.85
CA THR A 44 150.00 75.53 -60.64
C THR A 44 149.58 74.37 -59.74
N GLN A 45 150.42 73.99 -58.78
CA GLN A 45 150.09 72.95 -57.81
C GLN A 45 148.96 73.39 -56.88
N ASN A 46 149.01 74.61 -56.33
CA ASN A 46 147.95 75.15 -55.49
C ASN A 46 146.61 75.24 -56.23
N ILE A 47 146.62 75.64 -57.50
CA ILE A 47 145.41 75.67 -58.35
C ILE A 47 144.86 74.26 -58.53
N LYS A 48 145.72 73.26 -58.75
CA LYS A 48 145.30 71.87 -58.86
C LYS A 48 144.71 71.35 -57.55
N ASP A 49 145.33 71.66 -56.41
CA ASP A 49 144.84 71.23 -55.09
C ASP A 49 143.49 71.88 -54.76
N LEU A 50 143.31 73.16 -55.13
CA LEU A 50 142.02 73.85 -55.05
C LEU A 50 140.97 73.25 -55.97
N ASP A 51 141.34 72.84 -57.18
CA ASP A 51 140.44 72.14 -58.12
C ASP A 51 140.00 70.78 -57.56
N ASP A 52 140.93 70.03 -56.98
CA ASP A 52 140.66 68.76 -56.30
C ASP A 52 139.73 68.98 -55.09
N GLU A 53 139.97 70.00 -54.26
CA GLU A 53 139.12 70.37 -53.12
C GLU A 53 137.71 70.80 -53.58
N VAL A 54 137.60 71.66 -54.59
CA VAL A 54 136.32 72.05 -55.21
C VAL A 54 135.57 70.83 -55.75
N GLY A 55 136.28 69.85 -56.31
CA GLY A 55 135.71 68.58 -56.73
C GLY A 55 135.10 67.78 -55.59
N VAL A 56 135.78 67.69 -54.43
CA VAL A 56 135.26 67.04 -53.22
C VAL A 56 134.06 67.81 -52.66
N LEU A 57 134.15 69.14 -52.52
CA LEU A 57 133.02 69.95 -52.06
C LEU A 57 131.79 69.81 -52.98
N SER A 58 132.00 69.69 -54.29
CA SER A 58 130.91 69.45 -55.24
C SER A 58 130.23 68.10 -55.01
N GLN A 59 130.98 67.07 -54.61
CA GLN A 59 130.42 65.77 -54.24
C GLN A 59 129.67 65.83 -52.90
N ASP A 60 130.24 66.49 -51.89
CA ASP A 60 129.59 66.66 -50.57
C ASP A 60 128.28 67.46 -50.69
N ILE A 61 128.26 68.52 -51.50
CA ILE A 61 127.04 69.28 -51.82
C ILE A 61 126.00 68.39 -52.51
N GLY A 62 126.44 67.51 -53.42
CA GLY A 62 125.57 66.51 -54.04
C GLY A 62 124.94 65.56 -53.02
N SER A 63 125.75 64.99 -52.11
CA SER A 63 125.26 64.10 -51.05
C SER A 63 124.29 64.82 -50.10
N LEU A 64 124.60 66.06 -49.70
CA LEU A 64 123.72 66.87 -48.86
C LEU A 64 122.40 67.20 -49.56
N HIS A 65 122.44 67.44 -50.87
CA HIS A 65 121.24 67.66 -51.67
C HIS A 65 120.34 66.40 -51.67
N ASP A 66 120.95 65.22 -51.82
CA ASP A 66 120.23 63.94 -51.76
C ASP A 66 119.65 63.67 -50.36
N ASP A 67 120.40 63.90 -49.27
CA ASP A 67 119.92 63.77 -47.90
C ASP A 67 118.72 64.72 -47.61
N VAL A 68 118.75 65.95 -48.15
CA VAL A 68 117.63 66.90 -48.03
C VAL A 68 116.42 66.40 -48.80
N ALA A 69 116.61 65.82 -49.99
CA ALA A 69 115.53 65.25 -50.78
C ALA A 69 114.87 64.06 -50.06
N ASP A 70 115.67 63.17 -49.46
CA ASP A 70 115.18 62.04 -48.66
C ASP A 70 114.42 62.50 -47.41
N ASN A 71 114.95 63.47 -46.67
CA ASN A 71 114.24 64.08 -45.53
C ASN A 71 112.91 64.71 -45.95
N GLN A 72 112.86 65.34 -47.14
CA GLN A 72 111.62 65.91 -47.65
C GLN A 72 110.59 64.83 -47.99
N ALA A 73 111.03 63.68 -48.52
CA ALA A 73 110.17 62.52 -48.75
C ALA A 73 109.65 61.92 -47.43
N ASP A 74 110.51 61.74 -46.42
CA ASP A 74 110.13 61.24 -45.09
C ASP A 74 109.14 62.16 -44.37
N ILE A 75 109.33 63.49 -44.45
CA ILE A 75 108.39 64.48 -43.92
C ILE A 75 107.03 64.36 -44.61
N ALA A 76 107.01 64.16 -45.94
CA ALA A 76 105.76 63.97 -46.68
C ALA A 76 105.05 62.67 -46.29
N ALA A 77 105.80 61.58 -46.08
CA ALA A 77 105.27 60.31 -45.59
C ALA A 77 104.68 60.46 -44.17
N ASN A 78 105.41 61.12 -43.26
CA ASN A 78 104.95 61.40 -41.90
C ASN A 78 103.69 62.27 -41.89
N LYS A 79 103.63 63.31 -42.74
CA LYS A 79 102.43 64.14 -42.90
C LYS A 79 101.21 63.31 -43.32
N THR A 80 101.41 62.36 -44.22
CA THR A 80 100.37 61.43 -44.68
C THR A 80 99.93 60.49 -43.55
N ALA A 81 100.87 59.93 -42.79
CA ALA A 81 100.57 59.05 -41.65
C ALA A 81 99.81 59.78 -40.54
N ILE A 82 100.20 61.03 -40.22
CA ILE A 82 99.50 61.88 -39.24
C ILE A 82 98.07 62.15 -39.71
N ALA A 83 97.87 62.49 -40.98
CA ALA A 83 96.53 62.72 -41.53
C ALA A 83 95.64 61.47 -41.42
N LYS A 84 96.20 60.28 -41.69
CA LYS A 84 95.51 59.01 -41.49
C LYS A 84 95.14 58.78 -40.02
N ASN A 85 96.08 58.97 -39.10
CA ASN A 85 95.83 58.83 -37.67
C ASN A 85 94.75 59.81 -37.18
N GLN A 86 94.74 61.04 -37.70
CA GLN A 86 93.71 62.02 -37.39
C GLN A 86 92.32 61.56 -37.85
N ALA A 87 92.23 60.96 -39.05
CA ALA A 87 90.99 60.37 -39.55
C ALA A 87 90.53 59.15 -38.71
N ASP A 88 91.46 58.26 -38.34
CA ASP A 88 91.17 57.09 -37.51
C ASP A 88 90.70 57.50 -36.10
N ILE A 89 91.32 58.54 -35.50
CA ILE A 89 90.88 59.12 -34.23
C ILE A 89 89.47 59.69 -34.34
N ALA A 90 89.17 60.44 -35.41
CA ALA A 90 87.84 61.00 -35.62
C ALA A 90 86.77 59.90 -35.77
N LYS A 91 87.09 58.80 -36.47
CA LYS A 91 86.22 57.63 -36.56
C LYS A 91 85.99 56.99 -35.19
N ASN A 92 87.05 56.77 -34.41
CA ASN A 92 86.95 56.22 -33.06
C ASN A 92 86.11 57.10 -32.13
N GLN A 93 86.22 58.43 -32.25
CA GLN A 93 85.36 59.36 -31.49
C GLN A 93 83.88 59.20 -31.86
N ALA A 94 83.57 59.04 -33.15
CA ALA A 94 82.20 58.80 -33.61
C ALA A 94 81.66 57.45 -33.13
N ASP A 95 82.47 56.38 -33.21
CA ASP A 95 82.10 55.05 -32.74
C ASP A 95 81.86 55.03 -31.21
N ILE A 96 82.69 55.73 -30.43
CA ILE A 96 82.51 55.90 -28.98
C ILE A 96 81.20 56.66 -28.68
N ALA A 97 80.91 57.72 -29.42
CA ALA A 97 79.68 58.49 -29.25
C ALA A 97 78.44 57.64 -29.56
N LYS A 98 78.49 56.82 -30.61
CA LYS A 98 77.42 55.87 -30.94
C LYS A 98 77.25 54.81 -29.85
N ASN A 99 78.34 54.17 -29.42
CA ASN A 99 78.29 53.16 -28.36
C ASN A 99 77.71 53.73 -27.06
N LYS A 100 78.02 54.99 -26.72
CA LYS A 100 77.42 55.67 -25.57
C LYS A 100 75.89 55.81 -25.71
N ALA A 101 75.39 56.17 -26.89
CA ALA A 101 73.96 56.29 -27.15
C ALA A 101 73.25 54.91 -27.13
N ASP A 102 73.88 53.89 -27.71
CA ASP A 102 73.37 52.52 -27.73
C ASP A 102 73.29 51.95 -26.30
N ILE A 103 74.31 52.20 -25.46
CA ILE A 103 74.31 51.83 -24.03
C ILE A 103 73.16 52.50 -23.28
N GLN A 104 72.95 53.81 -23.46
CA GLN A 104 71.85 54.52 -22.81
C GLN A 104 70.48 53.98 -23.23
N THR A 105 70.32 53.63 -24.50
CA THR A 105 69.09 53.02 -24.99
C THR A 105 68.87 51.64 -24.39
N LEU A 106 69.93 50.83 -24.25
CA LEU A 106 69.86 49.53 -23.61
C LEU A 106 69.52 49.65 -22.11
N GLU A 107 70.11 50.62 -21.41
CA GLU A 107 69.79 50.91 -20.00
C GLU A 107 68.29 51.24 -19.84
N ASN A 108 67.75 52.13 -20.66
CA ASN A 108 66.33 52.49 -20.63
C ASN A 108 65.42 51.28 -20.94
N ASN A 109 65.76 50.49 -21.97
CA ASN A 109 64.97 49.31 -22.32
C ASN A 109 64.95 48.25 -21.20
N VAL A 110 66.09 48.09 -20.50
CA VAL A 110 66.18 47.19 -19.33
C VAL A 110 65.35 47.73 -18.18
N GLU A 111 65.38 49.02 -17.90
CA GLU A 111 64.58 49.66 -16.85
C GLU A 111 63.07 49.51 -17.12
N GLU A 112 62.61 49.82 -18.34
CA GLU A 112 61.22 49.64 -18.76
C GLU A 112 60.78 48.17 -18.66
N GLY A 113 61.62 47.23 -19.13
CA GLY A 113 61.33 45.80 -19.07
C GLY A 113 61.24 45.26 -17.63
N LEU A 114 62.09 45.75 -16.73
CA LEU A 114 62.04 45.39 -15.31
C LEU A 114 60.79 45.98 -14.63
N LEU A 115 60.39 47.19 -15.01
CA LEU A 115 59.19 47.84 -14.49
C LEU A 115 57.91 47.09 -14.94
N ASP A 116 57.81 46.73 -16.22
CA ASP A 116 56.70 45.92 -16.75
C ASP A 116 56.63 44.56 -16.06
N LEU A 117 57.77 43.87 -15.93
CA LEU A 117 57.85 42.57 -15.26
C LEU A 117 57.41 42.68 -13.79
N SER A 118 57.84 43.72 -13.07
CA SER A 118 57.45 43.98 -11.69
C SER A 118 55.94 44.21 -11.57
N GLY A 119 55.35 45.03 -12.45
CA GLY A 119 53.91 45.26 -12.50
C GLY A 119 53.12 43.97 -12.70
N ARG A 120 53.51 43.16 -13.70
CA ARG A 120 52.87 41.86 -13.97
C ARG A 120 52.99 40.88 -12.81
N LEU A 121 54.13 40.87 -12.10
CA LEU A 121 54.31 40.03 -10.91
C LEU A 121 53.44 40.48 -9.74
N LEU A 122 53.24 41.80 -9.55
CA LEU A 122 52.34 42.33 -8.54
C LEU A 122 50.88 41.95 -8.83
N ASP A 123 50.44 42.07 -10.08
CA ASP A 123 49.09 41.68 -10.51
C ASP A 123 48.87 40.18 -10.32
N GLN A 124 49.82 39.34 -10.75
CA GLN A 124 49.76 37.90 -10.53
C GLN A 124 49.69 37.54 -9.03
N ASN A 125 50.44 38.24 -8.19
CA ASN A 125 50.41 38.01 -6.74
C ASN A 125 49.06 38.41 -6.13
N ALA A 126 48.44 39.48 -6.63
CA ALA A 126 47.09 39.88 -6.23
C ALA A 126 46.03 38.86 -6.66
N ASP A 127 46.10 38.37 -7.90
CA ASP A 127 45.21 37.32 -8.41
C ASP A 127 45.35 36.02 -7.62
N ILE A 128 46.57 35.60 -7.29
CA ILE A 128 46.83 34.43 -6.45
C ILE A 128 46.22 34.61 -5.05
N ALA A 129 46.39 35.79 -4.45
CA ALA A 129 45.81 36.08 -3.13
C ALA A 129 44.28 36.03 -3.16
N LYS A 130 43.65 36.57 -4.21
CA LYS A 130 42.21 36.50 -4.42
C LYS A 130 41.74 35.05 -4.61
N ASN A 131 42.38 34.30 -5.51
CA ASN A 131 42.04 32.90 -5.75
C ASN A 131 42.15 32.06 -4.46
N LYS A 132 43.16 32.34 -3.63
CA LYS A 132 43.29 31.67 -2.32
C LYS A 132 42.11 31.96 -1.39
N ALA A 133 41.64 33.21 -1.34
CA ALA A 133 40.48 33.58 -0.53
C ALA A 133 39.17 32.97 -1.08
N ASP A 134 39.01 32.96 -2.41
CA ASP A 134 37.85 32.36 -3.08
C ASP A 134 37.81 30.84 -2.82
N ILE A 135 38.96 30.15 -2.90
CA ILE A 135 39.08 28.72 -2.57
C ILE A 135 38.70 28.46 -1.10
N GLN A 136 39.20 29.24 -0.15
CA GLN A 136 38.84 29.08 1.26
C GLN A 136 37.34 29.28 1.50
N THR A 137 36.73 30.25 0.82
CA THR A 137 35.29 30.48 0.90
C THR A 137 34.52 29.27 0.34
N LEU A 138 34.96 28.71 -0.78
CA LEU A 138 34.35 27.53 -1.37
C LEU A 138 34.49 26.30 -0.47
N GLU A 139 35.65 26.08 0.12
CA GLU A 139 35.89 24.99 1.09
C GLU A 139 34.94 25.08 2.29
N ASN A 140 34.76 26.28 2.85
CA ASN A 140 33.83 26.51 3.95
C ASN A 140 32.38 26.25 3.55
N ASN A 141 31.93 26.79 2.42
CA ASN A 141 30.56 26.59 1.92
C ASN A 141 30.26 25.10 1.68
N VAL A 142 31.19 24.38 1.05
CA VAL A 142 31.06 22.93 0.83
C VAL A 142 31.01 22.18 2.16
N GLY A 143 31.85 22.56 3.14
CA GLY A 143 31.82 21.97 4.48
C GLY A 143 30.49 22.16 5.20
N GLU A 144 29.93 23.37 5.14
CA GLU A 144 28.63 23.69 5.74
C GLU A 144 27.47 22.93 5.07
N GLU A 145 27.46 22.86 3.74
CA GLU A 145 26.43 22.10 2.99
C GLU A 145 26.51 20.60 3.29
N LEU A 146 27.71 20.02 3.39
CA LEU A 146 27.89 18.61 3.74
C LEU A 146 27.40 18.32 5.17
N LEU A 147 27.67 19.20 6.13
CA LEU A 147 27.15 19.08 7.50
C LEU A 147 25.62 19.17 7.53
N ASN A 148 25.03 20.11 6.80
CA ASN A 148 23.58 20.25 6.70
C ASN A 148 22.94 19.00 6.08
N LEU A 149 23.49 18.51 4.98
CA LEU A 149 23.02 17.30 4.31
C LEU A 149 23.13 16.08 5.23
N SER A 150 24.24 15.95 5.97
CA SER A 150 24.41 14.88 6.96
C SER A 150 23.37 14.94 8.07
N GLY A 151 23.04 16.14 8.58
CA GLY A 151 21.98 16.32 9.57
C GLY A 151 20.61 15.88 9.04
N ARG A 152 20.24 16.35 7.85
CA ARG A 152 18.97 15.97 7.20
C ARG A 152 18.86 14.46 6.96
N LEU A 153 19.96 13.80 6.57
CA LEU A 153 19.97 12.35 6.38
C LEU A 153 19.81 11.59 7.70
N LEU A 154 20.37 12.08 8.80
CA LEU A 154 20.18 11.48 10.12
C LEU A 154 18.72 11.59 10.58
N ASP A 155 18.11 12.77 10.42
CA ASP A 155 16.70 13.00 10.76
C ASP A 155 15.78 12.11 9.92
N GLN A 156 16.00 12.06 8.60
CA GLN A 156 15.25 11.16 7.71
C GLN A 156 15.39 9.69 8.09
N ASN A 157 16.58 9.27 8.55
CA ASN A 157 16.80 7.90 8.97
C ASN A 157 16.10 7.58 10.30
N ALA A 158 15.95 8.58 11.20
CA ALA A 158 15.16 8.44 12.42
C ALA A 158 13.66 8.32 12.08
N ASP A 159 13.14 9.21 11.23
CA ASP A 159 11.73 9.17 10.78
C ASP A 159 11.37 7.84 10.10
N ILE A 160 12.26 7.32 9.25
CA ILE A 160 12.06 6.01 8.60
C ILE A 160 11.99 4.88 9.62
N LYS A 161 12.82 4.93 10.67
CA LYS A 161 12.82 3.92 11.72
C LYS A 161 11.53 3.97 12.56
N ASP A 162 11.04 5.16 12.88
CA ASP A 162 9.78 5.34 13.60
C ASP A 162 8.59 4.81 12.78
N LEU A 163 8.58 5.08 11.47
CA LEU A 163 7.59 4.51 10.55
C LEU A 163 7.67 2.98 10.45
N ASP A 164 8.88 2.41 10.44
CA ASP A 164 9.09 0.95 10.43
C ASP A 164 8.53 0.30 11.71
N ASP A 165 8.79 0.92 12.86
CA ASP A 165 8.24 0.48 14.15
C ASP A 165 6.69 0.54 14.15
N GLU A 166 6.10 1.64 13.65
CA GLU A 166 4.63 1.81 13.55
C GLU A 166 4.01 0.76 12.62
N VAL A 167 4.58 0.54 11.43
CA VAL A 167 4.15 -0.50 10.49
C VAL A 167 4.27 -1.90 11.12
N GLY A 168 5.29 -2.13 11.94
CA GLY A 168 5.46 -3.35 12.70
C GLY A 168 4.30 -3.60 13.66
N VAL A 169 3.88 -2.57 14.42
CA VAL A 169 2.71 -2.66 15.33
C VAL A 169 1.42 -2.89 14.54
N LEU A 170 1.16 -2.11 13.48
CA LEU A 170 -0.03 -2.28 12.65
C LEU A 170 -0.11 -3.68 12.05
N SER A 171 1.02 -4.28 11.67
CA SER A 171 1.05 -5.64 11.14
C SER A 171 0.65 -6.68 12.19
N GLN A 172 1.00 -6.47 13.46
CA GLN A 172 0.57 -7.33 14.57
C GLN A 172 -0.92 -7.17 14.87
N ASP A 173 -1.42 -5.94 14.88
CA ASP A 173 -2.84 -5.64 15.09
C ASP A 173 -3.71 -6.26 13.98
N ILE A 174 -3.28 -6.13 12.72
CA ILE A 174 -3.95 -6.77 11.57
C ILE A 174 -3.95 -8.30 11.72
N GLY A 175 -2.84 -8.89 12.18
CA GLY A 175 -2.76 -10.32 12.46
C GLY A 175 -3.78 -10.76 13.52
N SER A 176 -3.88 -10.01 14.62
CA SER A 176 -4.82 -10.30 15.71
C SER A 176 -6.28 -10.17 15.25
N LEU A 177 -6.60 -9.10 14.51
CA LEU A 177 -7.93 -8.91 13.92
C LEU A 177 -8.29 -10.01 12.92
N HIS A 178 -7.31 -10.49 12.14
CA HIS A 178 -7.53 -11.61 11.21
C HIS A 178 -7.91 -12.89 11.97
N ASP A 179 -7.23 -13.18 13.08
CA ASP A 179 -7.51 -14.35 13.92
C ASP A 179 -8.90 -14.22 14.59
N ASP A 180 -9.23 -13.04 15.15
CA ASP A 180 -10.56 -12.76 15.71
C ASP A 180 -11.68 -12.95 14.67
N VAL A 181 -11.46 -12.53 13.42
CA VAL A 181 -12.44 -12.73 12.33
C VAL A 181 -12.58 -14.22 11.99
N ALA A 182 -11.48 -14.98 11.98
CA ALA A 182 -11.51 -16.41 11.74
C ALA A 182 -12.29 -17.16 12.84
N ASP A 183 -12.06 -16.81 14.11
CA ASP A 183 -12.78 -17.37 15.25
C ASP A 183 -14.27 -17.04 15.19
N ASN A 184 -14.62 -15.78 14.91
CA ASN A 184 -16.02 -15.37 14.73
C ASN A 184 -16.70 -16.14 13.58
N GLN A 185 -15.99 -16.39 12.48
CA GLN A 185 -16.51 -17.14 11.35
C GLN A 185 -16.80 -18.61 11.74
N ALA A 186 -15.94 -19.21 12.57
CA ALA A 186 -16.14 -20.55 13.11
C ALA A 186 -17.34 -20.60 14.07
N ASP A 187 -17.47 -19.62 14.97
CA ASP A 187 -18.58 -19.50 15.91
C ASP A 187 -19.92 -19.31 15.19
N ILE A 188 -19.97 -18.48 14.15
CA ILE A 188 -21.16 -18.31 13.30
C ILE A 188 -21.55 -19.64 12.66
N ALA A 189 -20.59 -20.40 12.13
CA ALA A 189 -20.85 -21.70 11.53
C ALA A 189 -21.40 -22.71 12.56
N ALA A 190 -20.81 -22.76 13.75
CA ALA A 190 -21.26 -23.62 14.85
C ALA A 190 -22.67 -23.25 15.32
N ASN A 191 -22.94 -21.96 15.52
CA ASN A 191 -24.25 -21.45 15.91
C ASN A 191 -25.31 -21.75 14.85
N LYS A 192 -24.97 -21.61 13.56
CA LYS A 192 -25.85 -21.99 12.46
C LYS A 192 -26.19 -23.48 12.50
N ALA A 193 -25.19 -24.34 12.63
CA ALA A 193 -25.40 -25.79 12.70
C ALA A 193 -26.29 -26.18 13.90
N ALA A 194 -26.07 -25.56 15.06
CA ALA A 194 -26.87 -25.79 16.25
C ALA A 194 -28.33 -25.33 16.08
N ALA A 195 -28.55 -24.18 15.42
CA ALA A 195 -29.89 -23.69 15.11
C ALA A 195 -30.61 -24.60 14.12
N ASP A 196 -29.94 -25.01 13.04
CA ASP A 196 -30.48 -25.93 12.03
C ASP A 196 -30.90 -27.27 12.68
N ALA A 197 -30.08 -27.82 13.58
CA ALA A 197 -30.41 -29.04 14.32
C ALA A 197 -31.64 -28.88 15.24
N LYS A 198 -31.78 -27.74 15.93
CA LYS A 198 -32.95 -27.46 16.77
C LYS A 198 -34.23 -27.31 15.93
N PHE A 199 -34.14 -26.68 14.76
CA PHE A 199 -35.27 -26.56 13.85
C PHE A 199 -35.71 -27.91 13.30
N ALA A 200 -34.78 -28.75 12.86
CA ALA A 200 -35.08 -30.11 12.41
C ALA A 200 -35.77 -30.94 13.51
N ALA A 201 -35.25 -30.90 14.74
CA ALA A 201 -35.87 -31.59 15.87
C ALA A 201 -37.29 -31.09 16.19
N THR A 202 -37.53 -29.78 16.00
CA THR A 202 -38.85 -29.18 16.19
C THR A 202 -39.83 -29.61 15.09
N GLU A 203 -39.37 -29.65 13.85
CA GLU A 203 -40.14 -30.13 12.69
C GLU A 203 -40.58 -31.59 12.87
N ASP A 204 -39.66 -32.46 13.31
CA ASP A 204 -39.95 -33.86 13.63
C ASP A 204 -41.03 -33.97 14.74
N ALA A 205 -40.90 -33.17 15.81
CA ALA A 205 -41.85 -33.18 16.91
C ALA A 205 -43.25 -32.72 16.48
N ILE A 206 -43.35 -31.65 15.69
CA ILE A 206 -44.61 -31.17 15.12
C ILE A 206 -45.24 -32.25 14.24
N THR A 207 -44.44 -32.92 13.41
CA THR A 207 -44.90 -34.00 12.54
C THR A 207 -45.48 -35.16 13.35
N LYS A 208 -44.79 -35.58 14.41
CA LYS A 208 -45.27 -36.63 15.33
C LYS A 208 -46.56 -36.24 16.04
N HIS A 209 -46.64 -35.02 16.56
CA HIS A 209 -47.86 -34.50 17.17
C HIS A 209 -49.03 -34.48 16.17
N GLY A 210 -48.78 -34.09 14.91
CA GLY A 210 -49.79 -34.14 13.85
C GLY A 210 -50.33 -35.55 13.63
N GLN A 211 -49.46 -36.57 13.62
CA GLN A 211 -49.89 -37.97 13.52
C GLN A 211 -50.71 -38.43 14.72
N ASP A 212 -50.32 -38.05 15.93
CA ASP A 212 -51.04 -38.43 17.16
C ASP A 212 -52.41 -37.73 17.25
N ILE A 213 -52.51 -36.46 16.85
CA ILE A 213 -53.79 -35.76 16.69
C ILE A 213 -54.71 -36.52 15.73
N ASN A 214 -54.20 -36.97 14.58
CA ASN A 214 -55.00 -37.73 13.62
C ASN A 214 -55.50 -39.06 14.21
N LYS A 215 -54.67 -39.80 14.97
CA LYS A 215 -55.12 -41.00 15.70
C LYS A 215 -56.23 -40.69 16.70
N ASN A 216 -56.11 -39.58 17.42
CA ASN A 216 -57.12 -39.13 18.37
C ASN A 216 -58.43 -38.75 17.64
N VAL A 217 -58.36 -38.04 16.52
CA VAL A 217 -59.52 -37.71 15.68
C VAL A 217 -60.26 -38.99 15.26
N THR A 218 -59.54 -40.00 14.76
CA THR A 218 -60.15 -41.31 14.41
C THR A 218 -60.78 -41.99 15.62
N SER A 219 -60.10 -41.97 16.76
CA SER A 219 -60.61 -42.59 17.99
C SER A 219 -61.88 -41.92 18.51
N ILE A 220 -61.94 -40.59 18.48
CA ILE A 220 -63.12 -39.80 18.85
C ILE A 220 -64.29 -40.10 17.89
N ALA A 221 -64.03 -40.15 16.58
CA ALA A 221 -65.05 -40.51 15.60
C ALA A 221 -65.64 -41.91 15.88
N ASN A 222 -64.79 -42.88 16.18
CA ASN A 222 -65.23 -44.22 16.57
C ASN A 222 -66.07 -44.21 17.86
N LEU A 223 -65.68 -43.43 18.86
CA LEU A 223 -66.49 -43.26 20.08
C LEU A 223 -67.85 -42.64 19.76
N GLY A 224 -67.91 -41.64 18.88
CA GLY A 224 -69.15 -41.05 18.39
C GLY A 224 -70.12 -42.11 17.83
N THR A 225 -69.65 -42.95 16.90
CA THR A 225 -70.48 -44.03 16.35
C THR A 225 -70.99 -45.03 17.40
N LYS A 226 -70.19 -45.31 18.44
CA LYS A 226 -70.62 -46.18 19.55
C LYS A 226 -71.67 -45.51 20.42
N VAL A 227 -71.55 -44.21 20.68
CA VAL A 227 -72.54 -43.42 21.43
C VAL A 227 -73.86 -43.38 20.69
N ASP A 228 -73.84 -43.11 19.37
CA ASP A 228 -75.05 -43.15 18.54
C ASP A 228 -75.72 -44.54 18.58
N GLY A 229 -74.90 -45.61 18.55
CA GLY A 229 -75.38 -46.98 18.72
C GLY A 229 -76.01 -47.25 20.09
N PHE A 230 -75.45 -46.69 21.17
CA PHE A 230 -76.06 -46.75 22.49
C PHE A 230 -77.38 -45.96 22.55
N ASP A 231 -77.42 -44.77 21.98
CA ASP A 231 -78.62 -43.93 21.92
C ASP A 231 -79.79 -44.65 21.22
N GLY A 232 -79.51 -45.30 20.09
CA GLY A 232 -80.48 -46.15 19.39
C GLY A 232 -80.97 -47.35 20.24
N ARG A 233 -80.07 -47.98 21.00
CA ARG A 233 -80.44 -49.08 21.92
C ARG A 233 -81.30 -48.60 23.08
N VAL A 234 -80.99 -47.43 23.65
CA VAL A 234 -81.78 -46.80 24.73
C VAL A 234 -83.18 -46.46 24.22
N THR A 235 -83.29 -45.84 23.04
CA THR A 235 -84.58 -45.55 22.39
C THR A 235 -85.42 -46.81 22.15
N ALA A 236 -84.79 -47.90 21.69
CA ALA A 236 -85.48 -49.18 21.49
C ALA A 236 -85.94 -49.81 22.82
N LEU A 237 -85.15 -49.66 23.89
CA LEU A 237 -85.53 -50.12 25.21
C LEU A 237 -86.70 -49.30 25.77
N ASP A 238 -86.65 -47.98 25.64
CA ASP A 238 -87.73 -47.06 26.04
C ASP A 238 -89.07 -47.46 25.39
N THR A 239 -89.05 -47.72 24.08
CA THR A 239 -90.21 -48.21 23.32
C THR A 239 -90.76 -49.53 23.89
N LYS A 240 -89.88 -50.47 24.25
CA LYS A 240 -90.28 -51.76 24.85
C LYS A 240 -90.88 -51.57 26.25
N VAL A 241 -90.29 -50.71 27.07
CA VAL A 241 -90.78 -50.39 28.42
C VAL A 241 -92.17 -49.77 28.34
N ASN A 242 -92.38 -48.79 27.47
CA ASN A 242 -93.71 -48.21 27.21
C ASN A 242 -94.72 -49.27 26.73
N GLY A 243 -94.27 -50.21 25.90
CA GLY A 243 -95.09 -51.36 25.48
C GLY A 243 -95.46 -52.30 26.64
N PHE A 244 -94.54 -52.54 27.58
CA PHE A 244 -94.84 -53.30 28.80
C PHE A 244 -95.79 -52.55 29.72
N ASP A 245 -95.63 -51.24 29.89
CA ASP A 245 -96.50 -50.40 30.70
C ASP A 245 -97.96 -50.46 30.19
N GLY A 246 -98.16 -50.39 28.87
CA GLY A 246 -99.47 -50.59 28.25
C GLY A 246 -100.04 -52.00 28.46
N ARG A 247 -99.21 -53.05 28.38
CA ARG A 247 -99.63 -54.44 28.66
C ARG A 247 -100.01 -54.65 30.12
N ILE A 248 -99.27 -54.05 31.05
CA ILE A 248 -99.57 -54.08 32.49
C ILE A 248 -100.89 -53.36 32.77
N SER A 249 -101.10 -52.17 32.20
CA SER A 249 -102.38 -51.44 32.31
C SER A 249 -103.57 -52.25 31.78
N ALA A 250 -103.40 -52.92 30.64
CA ALA A 250 -104.43 -53.82 30.09
C ALA A 250 -104.67 -55.04 30.98
N LEU A 251 -103.63 -55.59 31.60
CA LEU A 251 -103.75 -56.69 32.55
C LEU A 251 -104.46 -56.23 33.82
N ASP A 252 -104.11 -55.08 34.37
CA ASP A 252 -104.75 -54.46 35.54
C ASP A 252 -106.27 -54.31 35.31
N THR A 253 -106.66 -53.79 34.13
CA THR A 253 -108.07 -53.71 33.72
C THR A 253 -108.75 -55.09 33.68
N LYS A 254 -108.09 -56.11 33.13
CA LYS A 254 -108.63 -57.48 33.07
C LYS A 254 -108.74 -58.11 34.45
N VAL A 255 -107.78 -57.88 35.34
CA VAL A 255 -107.80 -58.37 36.73
C VAL A 255 -108.95 -57.73 37.49
N ASN A 256 -109.13 -56.42 37.39
CA ASN A 256 -110.27 -55.71 37.98
C ASN A 256 -111.62 -56.22 37.43
N ALA A 257 -111.70 -56.52 36.14
CA ALA A 257 -112.89 -57.13 35.55
C ALA A 257 -113.13 -58.56 36.06
N PHE A 258 -112.07 -59.36 36.25
CA PHE A 258 -112.16 -60.68 36.87
C PHE A 258 -112.62 -60.60 38.32
N ASP A 259 -112.08 -59.67 39.10
CA ASP A 259 -112.48 -59.42 40.49
C ASP A 259 -113.99 -59.11 40.59
N GLY A 260 -114.49 -58.23 39.73
CA GLY A 260 -115.93 -57.96 39.62
C GLY A 260 -116.76 -59.18 39.20
N ARG A 261 -116.27 -60.00 38.26
CA ARG A 261 -116.94 -61.25 37.85
C ARG A 261 -116.97 -62.29 38.98
N ILE A 262 -115.90 -62.41 39.76
CA ILE A 262 -115.83 -63.31 40.92
C ILE A 262 -116.83 -62.86 41.97
N THR A 263 -116.87 -61.56 42.30
CA THR A 263 -117.87 -60.99 43.22
C THR A 263 -119.30 -61.26 42.75
N ALA A 264 -119.56 -61.11 41.45
CA ALA A 264 -120.88 -61.41 40.87
C ALA A 264 -121.21 -62.92 40.90
N LEU A 265 -120.22 -63.79 40.67
CA LEU A 265 -120.39 -65.23 40.75
C LEU A 265 -120.66 -65.67 42.18
N ASP A 266 -119.91 -65.15 43.15
CA ASP A 266 -120.09 -65.40 44.58
C ASP A 266 -121.53 -65.08 45.00
N SER A 267 -122.02 -63.89 44.63
CA SER A 267 -123.42 -63.49 44.85
C SER A 267 -124.43 -64.42 44.15
N LYS A 268 -124.16 -64.88 42.92
CA LYS A 268 -125.04 -65.85 42.23
C LYS A 268 -125.05 -67.21 42.92
N VAL A 269 -123.91 -67.68 43.41
CA VAL A 269 -123.80 -68.95 44.16
C VAL A 269 -124.54 -68.84 45.48
N GLU A 270 -124.36 -67.76 46.24
CA GLU A 270 -125.11 -67.53 47.47
C GLU A 270 -126.63 -67.51 47.20
N ASN A 271 -127.05 -66.79 46.16
CA ASN A 271 -128.45 -66.76 45.74
C ASN A 271 -128.96 -68.16 45.34
N GLY A 272 -128.23 -68.90 44.51
CA GLY A 272 -128.59 -70.25 44.10
C GLY A 272 -128.75 -71.20 45.28
N MET A 273 -127.83 -71.14 46.24
CA MET A 273 -127.88 -71.96 47.46
C MET A 273 -129.03 -71.56 48.38
N ALA A 274 -129.32 -70.27 48.55
CA ALA A 274 -130.47 -69.80 49.31
C ALA A 274 -131.80 -70.29 48.70
N ALA A 275 -131.92 -70.23 47.37
CA ALA A 275 -133.07 -70.74 46.63
C ALA A 275 -133.21 -72.26 46.74
N GLN A 276 -132.10 -72.99 46.66
CA GLN A 276 -132.09 -74.45 46.82
C GLN A 276 -132.44 -74.87 48.25
N ALA A 277 -131.94 -74.17 49.28
CA ALA A 277 -132.33 -74.40 50.67
C ALA A 277 -133.84 -74.20 50.86
N ALA A 278 -134.42 -73.17 50.24
CA ALA A 278 -135.86 -72.94 50.26
C ALA A 278 -136.62 -74.08 49.57
N LEU A 279 -136.20 -74.53 48.37
CA LEU A 279 -136.83 -75.63 47.63
C LEU A 279 -136.76 -76.97 48.36
N SER A 280 -135.62 -77.25 49.01
CA SER A 280 -135.43 -78.46 49.81
C SER A 280 -136.31 -78.47 51.06
N GLY A 281 -136.63 -77.30 51.62
CA GLY A 281 -137.53 -77.16 52.77
C GLY A 281 -139.01 -77.41 52.48
N LEU A 282 -139.41 -77.53 51.20
CA LEU A 282 -140.79 -77.83 50.83
C LEU A 282 -141.16 -79.28 51.25
N PHE A 283 -142.30 -79.48 51.90
CA PHE A 283 -142.75 -80.81 52.29
C PHE A 283 -143.25 -81.64 51.10
N GLN A 284 -143.15 -82.97 51.21
CA GLN A 284 -143.73 -83.88 50.22
C GLN A 284 -145.16 -84.28 50.64
N PRO A 285 -146.08 -84.53 49.68
CA PRO A 285 -147.45 -84.99 49.96
C PRO A 285 -147.48 -86.32 50.74
N TYR A 286 -148.17 -86.37 51.87
CA TYR A 286 -148.38 -87.63 52.62
C TYR A 286 -149.68 -88.34 52.21
N SER A 287 -150.77 -87.60 52.00
CA SER A 287 -152.07 -88.19 51.67
C SER A 287 -152.20 -88.51 50.18
N VAL A 288 -152.65 -89.74 49.89
CA VAL A 288 -152.96 -90.20 48.53
C VAL A 288 -154.18 -89.46 47.97
N GLY A 289 -154.13 -89.11 46.69
CA GLY A 289 -155.24 -88.54 45.94
C GLY A 289 -155.47 -87.04 46.19
N LYS A 290 -154.71 -86.40 47.09
CA LYS A 290 -154.87 -84.97 47.43
C LYS A 290 -153.67 -84.14 46.97
N PHE A 291 -153.96 -82.94 46.48
CA PHE A 291 -152.96 -81.93 46.15
C PHE A 291 -152.44 -81.26 47.43
N ASN A 292 -151.13 -81.05 47.53
CA ASN A 292 -150.48 -80.33 48.61
C ASN A 292 -149.79 -79.08 48.06
N ALA A 293 -150.06 -77.94 48.66
CA ALA A 293 -149.30 -76.71 48.44
C ALA A 293 -148.39 -76.47 49.65
N THR A 294 -147.13 -76.15 49.38
CA THR A 294 -146.08 -75.92 50.40
C THR A 294 -145.36 -74.62 50.08
N ALA A 295 -144.91 -73.92 51.12
CA ALA A 295 -144.04 -72.76 50.98
C ALA A 295 -142.92 -72.85 52.01
N ALA A 296 -141.72 -72.41 51.64
CA ALA A 296 -140.54 -72.48 52.48
C ALA A 296 -139.64 -71.26 52.25
N LEU A 297 -138.84 -70.94 53.26
CA LEU A 297 -137.82 -69.89 53.22
C LEU A 297 -136.45 -70.54 53.31
N GLY A 298 -135.49 -70.03 52.54
CA GLY A 298 -134.11 -70.50 52.56
C GLY A 298 -133.14 -69.33 52.60
N GLY A 299 -131.98 -69.54 53.23
CA GLY A 299 -130.92 -68.56 53.30
C GLY A 299 -129.55 -69.24 53.17
N TYR A 300 -128.60 -68.54 52.54
CA TYR A 300 -127.21 -68.96 52.44
C TYR A 300 -126.31 -67.72 52.30
N GLY A 301 -125.31 -67.60 53.17
CA GLY A 301 -124.52 -66.37 53.28
C GLY A 301 -125.40 -65.15 53.60
N SER A 302 -125.20 -64.06 52.84
CA SER A 302 -125.99 -62.83 52.95
C SER A 302 -127.33 -62.83 52.19
N LYS A 303 -127.66 -63.92 51.47
CA LYS A 303 -128.80 -64.01 50.56
C LYS A 303 -129.92 -64.88 51.11
N SER A 304 -131.14 -64.59 50.65
CA SER A 304 -132.38 -65.25 51.05
C SER A 304 -133.27 -65.55 49.84
N ALA A 305 -134.14 -66.55 49.97
CA ALA A 305 -135.09 -66.94 48.95
C ALA A 305 -136.39 -67.49 49.55
N VAL A 306 -137.46 -67.39 48.78
CA VAL A 306 -138.76 -68.01 49.06
C VAL A 306 -138.99 -69.08 48.01
N ALA A 307 -139.42 -70.26 48.44
CA ALA A 307 -139.91 -71.32 47.57
C ALA A 307 -141.39 -71.54 47.81
N ILE A 308 -142.11 -71.84 46.74
CA ILE A 308 -143.45 -72.40 46.76
C ILE A 308 -143.43 -73.70 45.95
N GLY A 309 -144.18 -74.69 46.37
CA GLY A 309 -144.26 -75.94 45.63
C GLY A 309 -145.58 -76.64 45.82
N ALA A 310 -145.89 -77.43 44.82
CA ALA A 310 -147.05 -78.26 44.73
C ALA A 310 -146.62 -79.72 44.68
N GLY A 311 -147.37 -80.61 45.30
CA GLY A 311 -147.16 -82.04 45.12
C GLY A 311 -148.46 -82.81 45.12
N TYR A 312 -148.45 -83.95 44.45
CA TYR A 312 -149.57 -84.85 44.36
C TYR A 312 -149.09 -86.28 44.52
N ARG A 313 -149.62 -87.00 45.52
CA ARG A 313 -149.36 -88.44 45.70
C ARG A 313 -150.47 -89.22 45.04
N VAL A 314 -150.18 -89.86 43.91
CA VAL A 314 -151.17 -90.60 43.10
C VAL A 314 -151.62 -91.86 43.83
N ASN A 315 -150.68 -92.56 44.45
CA ASN A 315 -150.91 -93.75 45.29
C ASN A 315 -149.82 -93.82 46.39
N PRO A 316 -149.92 -94.71 47.40
CA PRO A 316 -148.95 -94.77 48.48
C PRO A 316 -147.51 -94.89 47.98
N ASN A 317 -147.33 -95.55 46.84
CA ASN A 317 -146.06 -95.86 46.22
C ASN A 317 -145.59 -94.82 45.20
N LEU A 318 -146.35 -93.77 44.84
CA LEU A 318 -145.98 -92.82 43.79
C LEU A 318 -146.43 -91.40 44.13
N ALA A 319 -145.46 -90.50 44.31
CA ALA A 319 -145.68 -89.08 44.53
C ALA A 319 -144.88 -88.21 43.56
N PHE A 320 -145.49 -87.11 43.15
CA PHE A 320 -144.83 -86.05 42.39
C PHE A 320 -144.77 -84.79 43.24
N LYS A 321 -143.68 -84.05 43.12
CA LYS A 321 -143.51 -82.74 43.74
C LYS A 321 -142.81 -81.82 42.75
N ALA A 322 -143.34 -80.63 42.56
CA ALA A 322 -142.70 -79.54 41.84
C ALA A 322 -142.59 -78.32 42.75
N GLY A 323 -141.45 -77.65 42.74
CA GLY A 323 -141.21 -76.43 43.48
C GLY A 323 -140.61 -75.35 42.58
N ALA A 324 -140.92 -74.09 42.86
CA ALA A 324 -140.25 -72.93 42.31
C ALA A 324 -139.82 -72.02 43.45
N ALA A 325 -138.58 -71.53 43.41
CA ALA A 325 -138.06 -70.53 44.32
C ALA A 325 -137.67 -69.26 43.59
N ILE A 326 -137.77 -68.15 44.30
CA ILE A 326 -137.24 -66.87 43.88
C ILE A 326 -136.42 -66.27 45.00
N ASN A 327 -135.24 -65.77 44.67
CA ASN A 327 -134.43 -65.01 45.62
C ASN A 327 -135.18 -63.75 46.09
N THR A 328 -135.18 -63.50 47.40
CA THR A 328 -135.85 -62.35 48.03
C THR A 328 -134.90 -61.21 48.36
N SER A 329 -133.59 -61.46 48.38
CA SER A 329 -132.54 -60.45 48.49
C SER A 329 -131.48 -60.69 47.40
N GLY A 330 -130.83 -59.61 46.96
CA GLY A 330 -129.92 -59.65 45.80
C GLY A 330 -130.64 -59.76 44.45
N ASP A 331 -129.98 -60.37 43.47
CA ASP A 331 -130.54 -60.60 42.13
C ASP A 331 -131.69 -61.62 42.20
N LYS A 332 -132.89 -61.17 41.81
CA LYS A 332 -134.12 -61.97 41.86
C LYS A 332 -134.14 -63.02 40.74
N LYS A 333 -133.33 -64.06 40.91
CA LYS A 333 -133.31 -65.23 40.02
C LYS A 333 -134.28 -66.28 40.52
N GLY A 334 -134.93 -66.95 39.56
CA GLY A 334 -135.82 -68.07 39.82
C GLY A 334 -135.06 -69.38 39.74
N SER A 335 -135.39 -70.32 40.62
CA SER A 335 -134.98 -71.72 40.54
C SER A 335 -136.24 -72.57 40.57
N TYR A 336 -136.18 -73.78 40.01
CA TYR A 336 -137.30 -74.70 40.09
C TYR A 336 -136.79 -76.14 40.18
N ASN A 337 -137.59 -77.02 40.77
CA ASN A 337 -137.35 -78.45 40.76
C ASN A 337 -138.64 -79.20 40.49
N ILE A 338 -138.51 -80.39 39.93
CA ILE A 338 -139.57 -81.38 39.89
C ILE A 338 -138.95 -82.72 40.25
N GLY A 339 -139.63 -83.47 41.08
CA GLY A 339 -139.22 -84.78 41.56
C GLY A 339 -140.40 -85.71 41.53
N VAL A 340 -140.11 -86.97 41.23
CA VAL A 340 -141.00 -88.09 41.44
C VAL A 340 -140.37 -88.96 42.51
N ASN A 341 -141.18 -89.45 43.42
CA ASN A 341 -140.78 -90.41 44.43
C ASN A 341 -141.65 -91.65 44.23
N TYR A 342 -140.99 -92.81 44.13
CA TYR A 342 -141.67 -94.11 44.05
C TYR A 342 -141.18 -95.00 45.19
N GLU A 343 -142.07 -95.42 46.07
CA GLU A 343 -141.78 -96.28 47.21
C GLU A 343 -142.14 -97.72 46.85
N PHE A 344 -141.25 -98.69 47.07
CA PHE A 344 -141.48 -100.12 46.84
C PHE A 344 -141.76 -100.84 48.15
#